data_AF-C5X4E7-F1
#
_entry.id   AF-C5X4E7-F1
#
_cell.length_a   1.000
_cell.length_b   1.000
_cell.length_c   1.000
_cell.angle_alpha   90.00
_cell.angle_beta   90.00
_cell.angle_gamma   90.00
#
_symmetry.space_group_name_H-M   'P 1'
#
loop_
_entity.id
_entity.type
_entity.pdbx_description
1 polymer ?
#
loop_
_entity_poly.entity_id
_entity_poly.type
_entity_poly.pdbx_seq_one_letter_code
_entity_poly.pdbx_strand_id
1 'polypeptide(L)'
;MVAVRLLGLRPSPGRLERWVGSLPAAGSWGGRLPLPIGSVRSYFIRSIPPAGGVERGARAARPPRAAMGGDLYALDFDGVLCDSCGESSLSAVKAAKVRWPSLFEQVDAAMEEWIVEQMYTLRPVVETGYENLLLVRLLVEIQIPSVRKSSVADGLSIQEILENWLKLKPTLMDEWQEDRESLVDLFGRVRDDWIENDFSGWIGANRFYPGTADALKLSSSETYIVTTKQSRFAEALLKELAGIDFPSERIYGLGTGPKVKVLQQLQQMPQNQGLKLHFVEDRLATLKNVIKEPALDKWNLYLVTWGYNTQKEREEAEAIPRVQLIDLPDFSRQLK
;
A
#
# COMPACT_ATOMS: atom_id res chain seq x y z
N MET A 1 -4.79 -1.70 64.81
CA MET A 1 -6.18 -1.32 64.50
C MET A 1 -6.41 -1.54 63.02
N VAL A 2 -7.41 -2.38 62.68
CA VAL A 2 -8.14 -2.53 61.39
C VAL A 2 -7.28 -2.98 60.18
N ALA A 3 -7.26 -4.27 59.79
CA ALA A 3 -8.16 -5.00 58.86
C ALA A 3 -8.13 -4.44 57.41
N VAL A 4 -7.97 -5.22 56.33
CA VAL A 4 -8.95 -6.16 55.77
C VAL A 4 -8.30 -7.11 54.72
N ARG A 5 -8.77 -8.38 54.69
CA ARG A 5 -8.52 -9.46 53.71
C ARG A 5 -9.14 -9.17 52.32
N LEU A 6 -8.61 -9.78 51.25
CA LEU A 6 -9.40 -10.64 50.35
C LEU A 6 -8.53 -11.47 49.38
N LEU A 7 -9.07 -12.65 49.06
CA LEU A 7 -8.49 -13.84 48.43
C LEU A 7 -8.66 -13.87 46.90
N GLY A 8 -7.82 -14.71 46.25
CA GLY A 8 -8.12 -15.43 44.99
C GLY A 8 -7.63 -14.74 43.71
N LEU A 9 -7.25 -15.41 42.63
CA LEU A 9 -7.16 -16.81 42.23
C LEU A 9 -6.31 -16.79 40.93
N ARG A 10 -5.27 -17.61 40.80
CA ARG A 10 -4.54 -17.79 39.53
C ARG A 10 -5.16 -18.95 38.75
N PRO A 11 -5.42 -18.84 37.43
CA PRO A 11 -5.78 -19.98 36.63
C PRO A 11 -4.54 -20.72 36.12
N SER A 12 -4.54 -22.04 36.26
CA SER A 12 -3.61 -22.97 35.60
C SER A 12 -4.03 -23.23 34.14
N PRO A 13 -3.08 -23.48 33.22
CA PRO A 13 -3.39 -23.73 31.82
C PRO A 13 -3.95 -25.15 31.60
N GLY A 14 -5.02 -25.21 30.80
CA GLY A 14 -5.69 -26.43 30.38
C GLY A 14 -4.84 -27.31 29.47
N ARG A 15 -4.88 -28.60 29.78
CA ARG A 15 -4.29 -29.75 29.07
C ARG A 15 -4.95 -29.93 27.70
N LEU A 16 -4.18 -29.79 26.61
CA LEU A 16 -4.55 -30.22 25.27
C LEU A 16 -4.14 -31.69 25.08
N GLU A 17 -5.12 -32.57 24.94
CA GLU A 17 -4.91 -33.98 24.63
C GLU A 17 -4.53 -34.18 23.16
N ARG A 18 -3.48 -34.97 22.93
CA ARG A 18 -2.99 -35.40 21.63
C ARG A 18 -3.96 -36.43 21.03
N TRP A 19 -4.44 -36.17 19.82
CA TRP A 19 -4.94 -37.21 18.94
C TRP A 19 -3.82 -37.69 18.03
N VAL A 20 -3.39 -38.93 18.25
CA VAL A 20 -2.46 -39.67 17.39
C VAL A 20 -3.31 -40.49 16.42
N GLY A 21 -3.31 -40.09 15.15
CA GLY A 21 -3.89 -40.87 14.05
C GLY A 21 -2.76 -41.52 13.23
N SER A 22 -2.83 -42.84 13.10
CA SER A 22 -1.82 -43.71 12.50
C SER A 22 -1.58 -43.49 11.00
N LEU A 23 -0.31 -43.59 10.60
CA LEU A 23 0.18 -43.75 9.23
C LEU A 23 -0.16 -45.15 8.67
N PRO A 24 -0.39 -45.29 7.36
CA PRO A 24 -0.06 -46.51 6.63
C PRO A 24 1.20 -46.33 5.77
N ALA A 25 1.96 -47.42 5.68
CA ALA A 25 3.28 -47.53 5.10
C ALA A 25 3.31 -47.51 3.56
N ALA A 26 4.52 -47.25 3.05
CA ALA A 26 4.90 -47.15 1.65
C ALA A 26 4.68 -48.43 0.82
N GLY A 27 4.31 -48.23 -0.45
CA GLY A 27 4.40 -49.22 -1.52
C GLY A 27 4.72 -48.52 -2.84
N SER A 28 5.84 -48.89 -3.46
CA SER A 28 6.42 -48.25 -4.64
C SER A 28 6.00 -48.93 -5.96
N TRP A 29 5.34 -48.21 -6.87
CA TRP A 29 5.32 -48.43 -8.34
C TRP A 29 4.96 -47.05 -8.94
N GLY A 30 5.79 -46.34 -9.70
CA GLY A 30 6.35 -46.73 -10.99
C GLY A 30 5.41 -46.28 -12.13
N GLY A 31 5.47 -45.01 -12.55
CA GLY A 31 4.72 -44.54 -13.72
C GLY A 31 4.58 -43.02 -13.81
N ARG A 32 5.28 -42.39 -14.77
CA ARG A 32 5.10 -41.00 -15.18
C ARG A 32 3.73 -40.83 -15.84
N LEU A 33 2.97 -39.80 -15.46
CA LEU A 33 1.98 -39.12 -16.30
C LEU A 33 1.81 -37.67 -15.80
N PRO A 34 1.62 -36.67 -16.69
CA PRO A 34 1.64 -35.26 -16.35
C PRO A 34 0.29 -34.83 -15.75
N LEU A 35 0.34 -34.00 -14.70
CA LEU A 35 -0.84 -33.40 -14.09
C LEU A 35 -1.40 -32.28 -15.00
N PRO A 36 -2.72 -32.23 -15.26
CA PRO A 36 -3.31 -31.18 -16.07
C PRO A 36 -3.49 -29.89 -15.25
N ILE A 37 -3.21 -28.78 -15.94
CA ILE A 37 -3.46 -27.40 -15.50
C ILE A 37 -4.97 -27.25 -15.21
N GLY A 38 -5.32 -27.03 -13.94
CA GLY A 38 -6.69 -26.76 -13.52
C GLY A 38 -7.10 -25.35 -13.91
N SER A 39 -8.14 -25.25 -14.74
CA SER A 39 -8.77 -23.98 -15.11
C SER A 39 -9.39 -23.28 -13.91
N VAL A 40 -9.14 -21.98 -13.78
CA VAL A 40 -9.83 -21.07 -12.86
C VAL A 40 -11.34 -21.14 -13.14
N ARG A 41 -12.13 -21.57 -12.15
CA ARG A 41 -13.60 -21.51 -12.23
C ARG A 41 -14.04 -20.06 -12.05
N SER A 42 -14.64 -19.50 -13.09
CA SER A 42 -15.42 -18.27 -13.02
C SER A 42 -16.71 -18.51 -12.25
N TYR A 43 -16.92 -17.78 -11.16
CA TYR A 43 -18.20 -17.76 -10.45
C TYR A 43 -19.18 -16.87 -11.22
N PHE A 44 -20.11 -17.49 -11.96
CA PHE A 44 -21.29 -16.82 -12.50
C PHE A 44 -22.38 -16.80 -11.42
N ILE A 45 -22.65 -15.63 -10.85
CA ILE A 45 -23.86 -15.40 -10.05
C ILE A 45 -25.03 -15.24 -11.04
N ARG A 46 -25.99 -16.17 -11.00
CA ARG A 46 -27.25 -16.06 -11.75
C ARG A 46 -28.15 -15.03 -11.06
N SER A 47 -28.38 -13.91 -11.72
CA SER A 47 -29.36 -12.90 -11.32
C SER A 47 -30.79 -13.40 -11.63
N ILE A 48 -31.66 -13.35 -10.62
CA ILE A 48 -33.11 -13.56 -10.77
C ILE A 48 -33.73 -12.22 -11.22
N PRO A 49 -34.58 -12.17 -12.28
CA PRO A 49 -35.20 -10.92 -12.70
C PRO A 49 -36.38 -10.56 -11.78
N PRO A 50 -36.55 -9.28 -11.38
CA PRO A 50 -37.78 -8.86 -10.72
C PRO A 50 -38.89 -8.63 -11.77
N ALA A 51 -40.11 -8.93 -11.36
CA ALA A 51 -41.32 -8.76 -12.14
C ALA A 51 -41.76 -7.28 -12.20
N GLY A 52 -42.27 -6.87 -13.37
CA GLY A 52 -43.40 -5.93 -13.52
C GLY A 52 -43.15 -4.47 -13.15
N GLY A 53 -43.18 -3.58 -14.15
CA GLY A 53 -42.79 -2.17 -14.03
C GLY A 53 -43.81 -1.24 -13.38
N VAL A 54 -43.36 0.00 -13.15
CA VAL A 54 -44.14 1.24 -13.27
C VAL A 54 -43.17 2.32 -13.76
N GLU A 55 -43.41 2.86 -14.95
CA GLU A 55 -42.70 4.01 -15.50
C GLU A 55 -42.83 5.22 -14.56
N ARG A 56 -41.72 5.80 -14.12
CA ARG A 56 -41.67 7.15 -13.57
C ARG A 56 -40.69 7.97 -14.38
N GLY A 57 -41.18 9.11 -14.86
CA GLY A 57 -40.55 9.95 -15.87
C GLY A 57 -39.10 10.31 -15.60
N ALA A 58 -38.35 10.40 -16.70
CA ALA A 58 -37.00 10.92 -16.75
C ALA A 58 -36.96 12.30 -16.08
N ARG A 59 -36.32 12.38 -14.90
CA ARG A 59 -35.82 13.66 -14.39
C ARG A 59 -34.70 14.09 -15.31
N ALA A 60 -34.92 15.20 -16.01
CA ALA A 60 -33.89 15.89 -16.77
C ALA A 60 -32.62 16.04 -15.91
N ALA A 61 -31.47 15.70 -16.49
CA ALA A 61 -30.17 15.96 -15.91
C ALA A 61 -30.09 17.44 -15.52
N ARG A 62 -29.72 17.71 -14.26
CA ARG A 62 -29.43 19.07 -13.82
C ARG A 62 -28.32 19.64 -14.71
N PRO A 63 -28.42 20.89 -15.17
CA PRO A 63 -27.34 21.52 -15.91
C PRO A 63 -26.08 21.57 -15.03
N PRO A 64 -24.88 21.50 -15.62
CA PRO A 64 -23.65 21.65 -14.87
C PRO A 64 -23.67 23.02 -14.18
N ARG A 65 -23.38 23.05 -12.88
CA ARG A 65 -23.07 24.29 -12.16
C ARG A 65 -21.77 24.85 -12.73
N ALA A 66 -21.85 25.58 -13.82
CA ALA A 66 -20.80 26.50 -14.20
C ALA A 66 -20.97 27.79 -13.38
N ALA A 67 -19.84 28.26 -12.83
CA ALA A 67 -19.65 29.50 -12.07
C ALA A 67 -20.04 29.47 -10.58
N MET A 68 -19.23 28.79 -9.76
CA MET A 68 -18.66 29.25 -8.48
C MET A 68 -17.39 28.41 -8.28
N GLY A 69 -16.23 29.03 -8.07
CA GLY A 69 -14.95 28.33 -7.96
C GLY A 69 -15.00 27.24 -6.90
N GLY A 70 -14.63 26.01 -7.28
CA GLY A 70 -14.50 24.87 -6.38
C GLY A 70 -13.11 24.26 -6.52
N ASP A 71 -12.81 23.30 -5.65
CA ASP A 71 -11.50 22.68 -5.59
C ASP A 71 -11.54 21.24 -6.11
N LEU A 72 -10.46 20.82 -6.75
CA LEU A 72 -10.16 19.45 -7.10
C LEU A 72 -8.92 19.00 -6.33
N TYR A 73 -9.05 17.91 -5.59
CA TYR A 73 -7.95 17.27 -4.88
C TYR A 73 -7.57 15.95 -5.56
N ALA A 74 -6.34 15.85 -6.04
CA ALA A 74 -5.68 14.59 -6.35
C ALA A 74 -4.80 14.22 -5.17
N LEU A 75 -5.13 13.12 -4.50
CA LEU A 75 -4.48 12.69 -3.26
C LEU A 75 -3.69 11.42 -3.53
N ASP A 76 -2.43 11.36 -3.12
CA ASP A 76 -1.82 10.05 -2.90
C ASP A 76 -2.57 9.29 -1.79
N PHE A 77 -2.45 7.96 -1.79
CA PHE A 77 -3.08 7.13 -0.78
C PHE A 77 -2.13 6.78 0.37
N ASP A 78 -1.01 6.14 0.06
CA ASP A 78 -0.09 5.58 1.05
C ASP A 78 0.89 6.67 1.50
N GLY A 79 0.69 7.21 2.70
CA GLY A 79 1.51 8.30 3.25
C GLY A 79 0.77 9.64 3.36
N VAL A 80 -0.33 9.80 2.64
CA VAL A 80 -1.26 10.94 2.77
C VAL A 80 -2.51 10.53 3.54
N LEU A 81 -3.24 9.52 3.05
CA LEU A 81 -4.50 9.07 3.66
C LEU A 81 -4.29 7.91 4.63
N CYS A 82 -3.49 6.92 4.22
CA CYS A 82 -3.28 5.67 4.94
C CYS A 82 -1.80 5.42 5.24
N ASP A 83 -1.50 5.01 6.47
CA ASP A 83 -0.27 4.32 6.81
C ASP A 83 -0.45 2.82 6.57
N SER A 84 0.10 2.35 5.45
CA SER A 84 0.14 0.95 5.05
C SER A 84 1.52 0.31 5.26
N CYS A 85 2.44 0.98 5.98
CA CYS A 85 3.82 0.51 6.09
C CYS A 85 3.91 -0.84 6.80
N GLY A 86 3.08 -1.05 7.83
CA GLY A 86 2.98 -2.33 8.53
C GLY A 86 2.57 -3.46 7.61
N GLU A 87 1.43 -3.30 6.92
CA GLU A 87 0.96 -4.26 5.92
C GLU A 87 2.00 -4.53 4.83
N SER A 88 2.56 -3.49 4.22
CA SER A 88 3.47 -3.66 3.09
C SER A 88 4.76 -4.38 3.50
N SER A 89 5.24 -4.16 4.72
CA SER A 89 6.41 -4.82 5.28
C SER A 89 6.14 -6.31 5.54
N LEU A 90 5.00 -6.64 6.15
CA LEU A 90 4.60 -8.02 6.41
C LEU A 90 4.33 -8.79 5.11
N SER A 91 3.65 -8.16 4.15
CA SER A 91 3.43 -8.70 2.81
C SER A 91 4.76 -8.95 2.08
N ALA A 92 5.76 -8.10 2.29
CA ALA A 92 7.08 -8.27 1.66
C ALA A 92 7.87 -9.43 2.27
N VAL A 93 7.80 -9.63 3.60
CA VAL A 93 8.36 -10.82 4.26
C VAL A 93 7.71 -12.10 3.73
N LYS A 94 6.37 -12.13 3.64
CA LYS A 94 5.62 -13.26 3.07
C LYS A 94 6.05 -13.54 1.62
N ALA A 95 6.14 -12.50 0.79
CA ALA A 95 6.53 -12.63 -0.61
C ALA A 95 7.98 -13.06 -0.79
N ALA A 96 8.90 -12.54 0.03
CA ALA A 96 10.31 -12.90 0.00
C ALA A 96 10.53 -14.37 0.39
N LYS A 97 9.79 -14.90 1.37
CA LYS A 97 9.79 -16.33 1.72
C LYS A 97 9.30 -17.22 0.57
N VAL A 98 8.30 -16.77 -0.19
CA VAL A 98 7.83 -17.50 -1.39
C VAL A 98 8.88 -17.46 -2.51
N ARG A 99 9.52 -16.30 -2.73
CA ARG A 99 10.47 -16.11 -3.83
C ARG A 99 11.83 -16.79 -3.58
N TRP A 100 12.33 -16.71 -2.35
CA TRP A 100 13.67 -17.14 -1.97
C TRP A 100 13.68 -18.05 -0.73
N PRO A 101 12.92 -19.16 -0.72
CA PRO A 101 12.69 -19.96 0.49
C PRO A 101 13.98 -20.37 1.22
N SER A 102 15.02 -20.77 0.47
CA SER A 102 16.30 -21.19 1.04
C SER A 102 17.04 -20.09 1.81
N LEU A 103 16.84 -18.81 1.47
CA LEU A 103 17.47 -17.68 2.19
C LEU A 103 16.77 -17.41 3.53
N PHE A 104 15.51 -17.83 3.65
CA PHE A 104 14.67 -17.58 4.83
C PHE A 104 14.62 -18.78 5.79
N GLU A 105 15.31 -19.89 5.51
CA GLU A 105 15.37 -21.05 6.42
C GLU A 105 16.01 -20.72 7.78
N GLN A 106 16.94 -19.76 7.80
CA GLN A 106 17.64 -19.30 9.00
C GLN A 106 17.00 -18.05 9.62
N VAL A 107 15.89 -17.57 9.06
CA VAL A 107 15.18 -16.38 9.55
C VAL A 107 14.16 -16.84 10.59
N ASP A 108 14.44 -16.54 11.86
CA ASP A 108 13.51 -16.80 12.97
C ASP A 108 12.57 -15.61 13.24
N ALA A 109 11.68 -15.76 14.22
CA ALA A 109 10.69 -14.73 14.55
C ALA A 109 11.31 -13.41 15.02
N ALA A 110 12.44 -13.45 15.75
CA ALA A 110 13.11 -12.25 16.23
C ALA A 110 13.78 -11.50 15.07
N MET A 111 14.36 -12.24 14.13
CA MET A 111 14.91 -11.68 12.89
C MET A 111 13.81 -11.08 12.01
N GLU A 112 12.64 -11.71 11.90
CA GLU A 112 11.49 -11.14 11.17
C GLU A 112 11.00 -9.84 11.79
N GLU A 113 10.90 -9.78 13.12
CA GLU A 113 10.54 -8.56 13.84
C GLU A 113 11.56 -7.45 13.56
N TRP A 114 12.85 -7.75 13.65
CA TRP A 114 13.92 -6.80 13.29
C TRP A 114 13.83 -6.31 11.84
N ILE A 115 13.57 -7.22 10.88
CA ILE A 115 13.37 -6.86 9.47
C ILE A 115 12.20 -5.87 9.35
N VAL A 116 11.06 -6.17 9.96
CA VAL A 116 9.87 -5.30 9.88
C VAL A 116 10.15 -3.94 10.51
N GLU A 117 10.87 -3.88 11.65
CA GLU A 117 11.31 -2.61 12.24
C GLU A 117 12.21 -1.80 11.30
N GLN A 118 13.17 -2.44 10.62
CA GLN A 118 14.00 -1.76 9.63
C GLN A 118 13.20 -1.28 8.43
N MET A 119 12.17 -2.02 8.02
CA MET A 119 11.29 -1.62 6.92
C MET A 119 10.53 -0.32 7.22
N TYR A 120 10.14 -0.05 8.48
CA TYR A 120 9.60 1.26 8.87
C TYR A 120 10.61 2.38 8.66
N THR A 121 11.87 2.14 9.02
CA THR A 121 12.95 3.11 8.80
C THR A 121 13.19 3.34 7.32
N LEU A 122 13.16 2.27 6.51
CA LEU A 122 13.44 2.27 5.07
C LEU A 122 12.25 2.69 4.20
N ARG A 123 11.06 2.82 4.77
CA ARG A 123 9.85 3.22 4.01
C ARG A 123 10.02 4.47 3.13
N PRO A 124 10.79 5.51 3.49
CA PRO A 124 10.98 6.69 2.64
C PRO A 124 11.53 6.38 1.24
N VAL A 125 12.37 5.33 1.09
CA VAL A 125 13.00 5.05 -0.21
C VAL A 125 12.05 4.34 -1.19
N VAL A 126 11.00 3.69 -0.69
CA VAL A 126 10.09 2.83 -1.46
C VAL A 126 9.18 3.66 -2.36
N GLU A 127 9.30 3.49 -3.67
CA GLU A 127 8.41 4.13 -4.66
C GLU A 127 7.22 3.27 -5.04
N THR A 128 7.50 1.98 -5.20
CA THR A 128 6.55 0.98 -5.69
C THR A 128 6.67 -0.26 -4.85
N GLY A 129 5.53 -0.95 -4.63
CA GLY A 129 5.42 -1.99 -3.61
C GLY A 129 6.45 -3.13 -3.72
N TYR A 130 6.88 -3.48 -4.94
CA TYR A 130 7.83 -4.57 -5.17
C TYR A 130 9.22 -4.30 -4.55
N GLU A 131 9.59 -3.02 -4.38
CA GLU A 131 10.87 -2.64 -3.81
C GLU A 131 11.01 -3.11 -2.36
N ASN A 132 9.89 -3.31 -1.65
CA ASN A 132 9.91 -3.88 -0.31
C ASN A 132 10.50 -5.29 -0.28
N LEU A 133 10.28 -6.13 -1.31
CA LEU A 133 10.85 -7.48 -1.36
C LEU A 133 12.38 -7.41 -1.45
N LEU A 134 12.88 -6.45 -2.22
CA LEU A 134 14.32 -6.25 -2.38
C LEU A 134 14.97 -5.80 -1.07
N LEU A 135 14.33 -4.86 -0.36
CA LEU A 135 14.79 -4.40 0.95
C LEU A 135 14.79 -5.55 1.97
N VAL A 136 13.71 -6.33 2.04
CA VAL A 136 13.61 -7.48 2.94
C VAL A 136 14.73 -8.49 2.69
N ARG A 137 14.99 -8.85 1.42
CA ARG A 137 16.10 -9.75 1.09
C ARG A 137 17.47 -9.14 1.43
N LEU A 138 17.67 -7.86 1.14
CA LEU A 138 18.92 -7.17 1.45
C LEU A 138 19.21 -7.20 2.96
N LEU A 139 18.19 -6.94 3.78
CA LEU A 139 18.27 -7.01 5.25
C LEU A 139 18.67 -8.41 5.75
N VAL A 140 18.16 -9.47 5.12
CA VAL A 140 18.58 -10.85 5.41
C VAL A 140 20.04 -11.08 5.04
N GLU A 141 20.48 -10.65 3.86
CA GLU A 141 21.87 -10.81 3.41
C GLU A 141 22.89 -9.98 4.22
N ILE A 142 22.45 -8.87 4.83
CA ILE A 142 23.26 -8.09 5.77
C ILE A 142 23.49 -8.88 7.06
N GLN A 143 22.42 -9.40 7.66
CA GLN A 143 22.48 -10.08 8.97
C GLN A 143 23.04 -11.51 8.91
N ILE A 144 22.90 -12.19 7.77
CA ILE A 144 23.28 -13.59 7.62
C ILE A 144 24.37 -13.70 6.53
N PRO A 145 25.66 -13.57 6.89
CA PRO A 145 26.75 -13.63 5.91
C PRO A 145 26.79 -14.91 5.07
N SER A 146 26.29 -16.04 5.61
CA SER A 146 26.29 -17.33 4.93
C SER A 146 25.33 -17.43 3.74
N VAL A 147 24.29 -16.59 3.69
CA VAL A 147 23.29 -16.57 2.59
C VAL A 147 23.48 -15.40 1.64
N ARG A 148 24.46 -14.54 1.91
CA ARG A 148 24.79 -13.35 1.12
C ARG A 148 25.18 -13.73 -0.30
N LYS A 149 24.59 -13.02 -1.27
CA LYS A 149 24.87 -13.18 -2.70
C LYS A 149 25.19 -11.86 -3.37
N SER A 150 24.63 -10.77 -2.86
CA SER A 150 24.87 -9.43 -3.38
C SER A 150 26.28 -8.94 -3.05
N SER A 151 26.86 -8.18 -3.98
CA SER A 151 28.17 -7.55 -3.79
C SER A 151 28.12 -6.39 -2.80
N VAL A 152 26.93 -5.84 -2.54
CA VAL A 152 26.74 -4.61 -1.78
C VAL A 152 26.36 -4.83 -0.31
N ALA A 153 26.00 -6.04 0.11
CA ALA A 153 25.48 -6.26 1.48
C ALA A 153 26.55 -6.29 2.57
N ASP A 154 27.83 -6.51 2.23
CA ASP A 154 28.89 -6.57 3.25
C ASP A 154 29.17 -5.20 3.86
N GLY A 155 29.03 -5.10 5.19
CA GLY A 155 29.21 -3.84 5.92
C GLY A 155 28.15 -2.77 5.66
N LEU A 156 27.13 -3.04 4.85
CA LEU A 156 26.11 -2.06 4.49
C LEU A 156 25.20 -1.73 5.67
N SER A 157 25.14 -0.46 6.03
CA SER A 157 24.28 0.06 7.08
C SER A 157 22.90 0.48 6.57
N ILE A 158 21.92 0.54 7.46
CA ILE A 158 20.56 1.02 7.15
C ILE A 158 20.57 2.46 6.61
N GLN A 159 21.45 3.32 7.16
CA GLN A 159 21.60 4.69 6.70
C GLN A 159 22.14 4.77 5.26
N GLU A 160 23.10 3.91 4.90
CA GLU A 160 23.61 3.87 3.53
C GLU A 160 22.55 3.39 2.53
N ILE A 161 21.64 2.49 2.93
CA ILE A 161 20.49 2.11 2.11
C ILE A 161 19.57 3.32 1.90
N LEU A 162 19.22 4.05 2.97
CA LEU A 162 18.39 5.25 2.89
C LEU A 162 18.94 6.27 1.89
N GLU A 163 20.25 6.49 1.92
CA GLU A 163 20.91 7.51 1.10
C GLU A 163 21.17 7.06 -0.34
N ASN A 164 21.34 5.76 -0.58
CA ASN A 164 21.83 5.24 -1.86
C ASN A 164 20.88 4.25 -2.54
N TRP A 165 19.63 4.10 -2.09
CA TRP A 165 18.69 3.12 -2.65
C TRP A 165 18.56 3.16 -4.17
N LEU A 166 18.52 4.35 -4.78
CA LEU A 166 18.42 4.49 -6.24
C LEU A 166 19.63 3.90 -7.00
N LYS A 167 20.80 3.84 -6.36
CA LYS A 167 22.01 3.21 -6.92
C LYS A 167 22.10 1.72 -6.59
N LEU A 168 21.65 1.32 -5.40
CA LEU A 168 21.66 -0.07 -4.95
C LEU A 168 20.64 -0.92 -5.72
N LYS A 169 19.42 -0.41 -5.91
CA LYS A 169 18.31 -1.16 -6.50
C LYS A 169 18.65 -1.78 -7.88
N PRO A 170 19.22 -1.05 -8.86
CA PRO A 170 19.59 -1.64 -10.14
C PRO A 170 20.62 -2.77 -10.01
N THR A 171 21.64 -2.60 -9.16
CA THR A 171 22.65 -3.63 -8.90
C THR A 171 22.01 -4.88 -8.31
N LEU A 172 21.14 -4.73 -7.30
CA LEU A 172 20.46 -5.86 -6.67
C LEU A 172 19.54 -6.60 -7.63
N MET A 173 18.77 -5.86 -8.46
CA MET A 173 17.92 -6.46 -9.49
C MET A 173 18.72 -7.30 -10.47
N ASP A 174 19.87 -6.79 -10.93
CA ASP A 174 20.77 -7.50 -11.84
C ASP A 174 21.43 -8.73 -11.19
N GLU A 175 22.09 -8.56 -10.04
CA GLU A 175 22.78 -9.66 -9.35
C GLU A 175 21.83 -10.78 -8.92
N TRP A 176 20.60 -10.44 -8.56
CA TRP A 176 19.59 -11.40 -8.17
C TRP A 176 18.80 -11.96 -9.35
N GLN A 177 19.04 -11.46 -10.56
CA GLN A 177 18.36 -11.86 -11.79
C GLN A 177 16.84 -11.77 -11.66
N GLU A 178 16.38 -10.67 -11.05
CA GLU A 178 14.96 -10.39 -10.86
C GLU A 178 14.46 -9.39 -11.91
N ASP A 179 13.17 -9.49 -12.24
CA ASP A 179 12.49 -8.52 -13.09
C ASP A 179 11.35 -7.86 -12.32
N ARG A 180 11.02 -6.63 -12.75
CA ARG A 180 10.04 -5.79 -12.07
C ARG A 180 8.63 -6.39 -12.11
N GLU A 181 8.23 -6.96 -13.25
CA GLU A 181 6.85 -7.41 -13.47
C GLU A 181 6.55 -8.63 -12.59
N SER A 182 7.45 -9.61 -12.57
CA SER A 182 7.33 -10.80 -11.72
C SER A 182 7.24 -10.45 -10.23
N LEU A 183 8.04 -9.49 -9.75
CA LEU A 183 8.00 -9.06 -8.35
C LEU A 183 6.73 -8.28 -8.01
N VAL A 184 6.23 -7.44 -8.92
CA VAL A 184 4.94 -6.75 -8.77
C VAL A 184 3.79 -7.75 -8.67
N ASP A 185 3.78 -8.75 -9.56
CA ASP A 185 2.74 -9.79 -9.60
C ASP A 185 2.79 -10.66 -8.35
N LEU A 186 3.97 -11.11 -7.93
CA LEU A 186 4.13 -11.87 -6.70
C LEU A 186 3.65 -11.07 -5.49
N PHE A 187 4.05 -9.80 -5.38
CA PHE A 187 3.63 -8.96 -4.27
C PHE A 187 2.11 -8.75 -4.27
N GLY A 188 1.50 -8.58 -5.45
CA GLY A 188 0.04 -8.56 -5.64
C GLY A 188 -0.63 -9.82 -5.10
N ARG A 189 -0.21 -10.99 -5.59
CA ARG A 189 -0.81 -12.28 -5.23
C ARG A 189 -0.73 -12.58 -3.73
N VAL A 190 0.40 -12.31 -3.08
CA VAL A 190 0.54 -12.56 -1.63
C VAL A 190 -0.42 -11.72 -0.80
N ARG A 191 -0.73 -10.50 -1.26
CA ARG A 191 -1.72 -9.63 -0.61
C ARG A 191 -3.15 -10.10 -0.87
N ASP A 192 -3.43 -10.54 -2.09
CA ASP A 192 -4.70 -11.17 -2.43
C ASP A 192 -4.93 -12.43 -1.57
N ASP A 193 -3.94 -13.31 -1.49
CA ASP A 193 -3.97 -14.52 -0.65
C ASP A 193 -4.19 -14.17 0.84
N TRP A 194 -3.55 -13.10 1.34
CA TRP A 194 -3.77 -12.67 2.73
C TRP A 194 -5.20 -12.17 2.94
N ILE A 195 -5.74 -11.36 2.03
CA ILE A 195 -7.13 -10.89 2.09
C ILE A 195 -8.11 -12.05 2.06
N GLU A 196 -7.89 -13.05 1.20
CA GLU A 196 -8.76 -14.22 1.09
C GLU A 196 -8.76 -15.10 2.35
N ASN A 197 -7.60 -15.25 3.01
CA ASN A 197 -7.43 -16.18 4.13
C ASN A 197 -7.54 -15.54 5.52
N ASP A 198 -7.21 -14.25 5.65
CA ASP A 198 -7.24 -13.49 6.90
C ASP A 198 -7.43 -11.99 6.62
N PHE A 199 -8.64 -11.66 6.16
CA PHE A 199 -9.03 -10.28 5.89
C PHE A 199 -8.86 -9.37 7.10
N SER A 200 -9.24 -9.84 8.29
CA SER A 200 -9.13 -9.08 9.54
C SER A 200 -7.69 -8.71 9.87
N GLY A 201 -6.74 -9.64 9.72
CA GLY A 201 -5.33 -9.37 9.96
C GLY A 201 -4.74 -8.45 8.91
N TRP A 202 -5.15 -8.58 7.63
CA TRP A 202 -4.73 -7.64 6.59
C TRP A 202 -5.24 -6.21 6.86
N ILE A 203 -6.53 -6.06 7.20
CA ILE A 203 -7.10 -4.75 7.58
C ILE A 203 -6.42 -4.19 8.83
N GLY A 204 -6.20 -5.01 9.86
CA GLY A 204 -5.56 -4.61 11.11
C GLY A 204 -4.08 -4.21 10.99
N ALA A 205 -3.42 -4.56 9.88
CA ALA A 205 -2.05 -4.14 9.58
C ALA A 205 -1.96 -2.74 8.92
N ASN A 206 -3.10 -2.09 8.67
CA ASN A 206 -3.21 -0.76 8.08
C ASN A 206 -3.89 0.20 9.06
N ARG A 207 -3.61 1.50 8.91
CA ARG A 207 -4.33 2.55 9.66
C ARG A 207 -4.45 3.83 8.85
N PHE A 208 -5.60 4.50 8.92
CA PHE A 208 -5.70 5.86 8.40
C PHE A 208 -4.96 6.82 9.31
N TYR A 209 -4.34 7.85 8.73
CA TYR A 209 -3.81 8.96 9.52
C TYR A 209 -4.98 9.68 10.23
N PRO A 210 -4.76 10.22 11.45
CA PRO A 210 -5.84 10.86 12.20
C PRO A 210 -6.58 11.92 11.37
N GLY A 211 -7.91 11.91 11.38
CA GLY A 211 -8.74 12.93 10.73
C GLY A 211 -8.83 12.88 9.20
N THR A 212 -7.97 12.12 8.49
CA THR A 212 -7.98 12.08 7.01
C THR A 212 -9.23 11.39 6.46
N ALA A 213 -9.69 10.32 7.12
CA ALA A 213 -10.95 9.64 6.77
C ALA A 213 -12.17 10.56 6.92
N ASP A 214 -12.24 11.33 8.02
CA ASP A 214 -13.35 12.26 8.25
C ASP A 214 -13.30 13.46 7.31
N ALA A 215 -12.10 13.95 6.99
CA ALA A 215 -11.92 15.00 5.99
C ALA A 215 -12.40 14.54 4.62
N LEU A 216 -12.05 13.32 4.22
CA LEU A 216 -12.48 12.74 2.94
C LEU A 216 -14.01 12.52 2.88
N LYS A 217 -14.64 12.06 3.97
CA LYS A 217 -16.10 11.90 4.07
C LYS A 217 -16.88 13.20 3.94
N LEU A 218 -16.37 14.25 4.58
CA LEU A 218 -17.05 15.53 4.70
C LEU A 218 -16.72 16.48 3.55
N SER A 219 -15.77 16.10 2.70
CA SER A 219 -15.31 16.92 1.58
C SER A 219 -16.46 17.26 0.64
N SER A 220 -16.57 18.55 0.32
CA SER A 220 -17.42 19.05 -0.76
C SER A 220 -16.66 19.23 -2.09
N SER A 221 -15.35 18.99 -2.09
CA SER A 221 -14.45 19.11 -3.24
C SER A 221 -14.50 17.90 -4.16
N GLU A 222 -14.13 18.10 -5.42
CA GLU A 222 -13.97 16.99 -6.35
C GLU A 222 -12.68 16.23 -6.02
N THR A 223 -12.79 15.00 -5.54
CA THR A 223 -11.63 14.25 -5.04
C THR A 223 -11.31 13.02 -5.90
N TYR A 224 -10.02 12.82 -6.14
CA TYR A 224 -9.43 11.68 -6.84
C TYR A 224 -8.29 11.10 -6.02
N ILE A 225 -8.13 9.78 -6.09
CA ILE A 225 -6.97 9.08 -5.51
C ILE A 225 -6.00 8.75 -6.64
N VAL A 226 -4.75 9.17 -6.51
CA VAL A 226 -3.69 8.99 -7.52
C VAL A 226 -2.49 8.35 -6.83
N THR A 227 -2.38 7.03 -6.92
CA THR A 227 -1.46 6.21 -6.11
C THR A 227 -0.70 5.17 -6.94
N THR A 228 0.43 4.70 -6.43
CA THR A 228 1.16 3.53 -6.97
C THR A 228 0.69 2.21 -6.34
N LYS A 229 -0.31 2.24 -5.45
CA LYS A 229 -1.02 1.07 -4.93
C LYS A 229 -1.99 0.51 -5.97
N GLN A 230 -2.20 -0.80 -6.01
CA GLN A 230 -3.28 -1.39 -6.81
C GLN A 230 -4.64 -0.94 -6.27
N SER A 231 -5.53 -0.46 -7.15
CA SER A 231 -6.78 0.22 -6.76
C SER A 231 -7.65 -0.61 -5.82
N ARG A 232 -7.75 -1.93 -6.04
CA ARG A 232 -8.54 -2.85 -5.20
C ARG A 232 -8.16 -2.83 -3.72
N PHE A 233 -6.89 -2.59 -3.39
CA PHE A 233 -6.44 -2.50 -2.01
C PHE A 233 -6.78 -1.16 -1.38
N ALA A 234 -6.65 -0.06 -2.14
CA ALA A 234 -7.07 1.26 -1.68
C ALA A 234 -8.60 1.28 -1.43
N GLU A 235 -9.38 0.69 -2.35
CA GLU A 235 -10.82 0.55 -2.24
C GLU A 235 -11.25 -0.24 -0.99
N ALA A 236 -10.64 -1.40 -0.76
CA ALA A 236 -10.91 -2.20 0.45
C ALA A 236 -10.62 -1.41 1.74
N LEU A 237 -9.51 -0.67 1.80
CA LEU A 237 -9.14 0.13 2.97
C LEU A 237 -10.06 1.33 3.17
N LEU A 238 -10.46 2.03 2.10
CA LEU A 238 -11.43 3.12 2.16
C LEU A 238 -12.77 2.62 2.70
N LYS A 239 -13.21 1.46 2.24
CA LYS A 239 -14.47 0.87 2.68
C LYS A 239 -14.43 0.42 4.14
N GLU A 240 -13.42 -0.36 4.52
CA GLU A 240 -13.42 -1.01 5.83
C GLU A 240 -12.90 -0.12 6.96
N LEU A 241 -11.82 0.65 6.72
CA LEU A 241 -11.22 1.50 7.75
C LEU A 241 -11.83 2.90 7.77
N ALA A 242 -12.15 3.44 6.59
CA ALA A 242 -12.77 4.75 6.52
C ALA A 242 -14.30 4.67 6.45
N GLY A 243 -14.94 3.56 6.08
CA GLY A 243 -16.40 3.54 5.92
C GLY A 243 -16.86 4.39 4.72
N ILE A 244 -16.03 4.49 3.69
CA ILE A 244 -16.26 5.30 2.48
C ILE A 244 -16.39 4.37 1.29
N ASP A 245 -17.55 4.39 0.64
CA ASP A 245 -17.74 3.76 -0.66
C ASP A 245 -17.24 4.73 -1.75
N PHE A 246 -15.92 4.76 -1.95
CA PHE A 246 -15.28 5.73 -2.84
C PHE A 246 -15.43 5.29 -4.30
N PRO A 247 -15.84 6.17 -5.23
CA PRO A 247 -16.08 5.75 -6.62
C PRO A 247 -14.82 5.19 -7.28
N SER A 248 -14.88 3.92 -7.71
CA SER A 248 -13.73 3.19 -8.28
C SER A 248 -13.10 3.90 -9.49
N GLU A 249 -13.90 4.59 -10.30
CA GLU A 249 -13.47 5.37 -11.47
C GLU A 249 -12.65 6.62 -11.10
N ARG A 250 -12.63 6.98 -9.81
CA ARG A 250 -11.82 8.08 -9.26
C ARG A 250 -10.54 7.59 -8.57
N ILE A 251 -10.24 6.28 -8.62
CA ILE A 251 -9.04 5.67 -8.06
C ILE A 251 -8.07 5.28 -9.19
N TYR A 252 -7.08 6.13 -9.42
CA TYR A 252 -5.98 5.92 -10.34
C TYR A 252 -4.82 5.22 -9.63
N GLY A 253 -4.85 3.89 -9.63
CA GLY A 253 -3.85 3.05 -8.99
C GLY A 253 -2.75 2.55 -9.92
N LEU A 254 -1.98 1.56 -9.44
CA LEU A 254 -0.95 0.90 -10.22
C LEU A 254 -1.51 0.38 -11.56
N GLY A 255 -0.84 0.73 -12.65
CA GLY A 255 -1.25 0.36 -14.01
C GLY A 255 -2.03 1.43 -14.76
N THR A 256 -2.50 2.51 -14.10
CA THR A 256 -3.19 3.62 -14.79
C THR A 256 -2.24 4.63 -15.44
N GLY A 257 -0.92 4.36 -15.39
CA GLY A 257 0.13 5.23 -15.92
C GLY A 257 0.80 6.12 -14.86
N PRO A 258 1.86 6.88 -15.25
CA PRO A 258 2.57 7.76 -14.33
C PRO A 258 1.66 8.86 -13.76
N LYS A 259 1.86 9.24 -12.49
CA LYS A 259 1.03 10.27 -11.83
C LYS A 259 0.94 11.58 -12.63
N VAL A 260 2.05 12.02 -13.23
CA VAL A 260 2.08 13.18 -14.15
C VAL A 260 1.03 13.07 -15.26
N LYS A 261 0.90 11.89 -15.88
CA LYS A 261 -0.06 11.65 -16.96
C LYS A 261 -1.50 11.61 -16.44
N VAL A 262 -1.72 11.05 -15.27
CA VAL A 262 -3.02 11.08 -14.59
C VAL A 262 -3.44 12.52 -14.29
N LEU A 263 -2.55 13.35 -13.74
CA LEU A 263 -2.84 14.77 -13.48
C LEU A 263 -3.13 15.55 -14.78
N GLN A 264 -2.40 15.27 -15.86
CA GLN A 264 -2.66 15.84 -17.19
C GLN A 264 -4.05 15.41 -17.72
N GLN A 265 -4.45 14.16 -17.49
CA GLN A 265 -5.78 13.68 -17.85
C GLN A 265 -6.86 14.37 -17.04
N LEU A 266 -6.71 14.42 -15.70
CA LEU A 266 -7.68 15.03 -14.79
C LEU A 266 -7.94 16.51 -15.13
N GLN A 267 -6.90 17.30 -15.40
CA GLN A 267 -7.07 18.71 -15.76
C GLN A 267 -7.74 18.95 -17.12
N GLN A 268 -7.75 17.95 -18.01
CA GLN A 268 -8.37 18.03 -19.33
C GLN A 268 -9.84 17.60 -19.33
N MET A 269 -10.30 16.95 -18.26
CA MET A 269 -11.68 16.48 -18.16
C MET A 269 -12.66 17.67 -18.15
N PRO A 270 -13.76 17.62 -18.92
CA PRO A 270 -14.73 18.71 -18.98
C PRO A 270 -15.33 19.09 -17.62
N GLN A 271 -15.60 18.10 -16.76
CA GLN A 271 -16.17 18.33 -15.43
C GLN A 271 -15.21 19.01 -14.46
N ASN A 272 -13.91 18.97 -14.73
CA ASN A 272 -12.88 19.56 -13.88
C ASN A 272 -12.48 20.97 -14.35
N GLN A 273 -13.06 21.48 -15.44
CA GLN A 273 -12.75 22.81 -15.95
C GLN A 273 -13.21 23.89 -14.97
N GLY A 274 -12.31 24.84 -14.67
CA GLY A 274 -12.58 25.94 -13.75
C GLY A 274 -12.39 25.62 -12.26
N LEU A 275 -12.05 24.37 -11.92
CA LEU A 275 -11.67 23.99 -10.56
C LEU A 275 -10.23 24.42 -10.26
N LYS A 276 -9.97 24.79 -9.00
CA LYS A 276 -8.61 24.96 -8.49
C LYS A 276 -8.00 23.60 -8.23
N LEU A 277 -6.81 23.34 -8.77
CA LEU A 277 -6.22 22.00 -8.77
C LEU A 277 -5.20 21.86 -7.64
N HIS A 278 -5.33 20.81 -6.83
CA HIS A 278 -4.48 20.52 -5.68
C HIS A 278 -3.94 19.09 -5.78
N PHE A 279 -2.62 18.94 -5.76
CA PHE A 279 -1.98 17.63 -5.69
C PHE A 279 -1.27 17.48 -4.34
N VAL A 280 -1.72 16.53 -3.54
CA VAL A 280 -1.22 16.26 -2.19
C VAL A 280 -0.48 14.92 -2.21
N GLU A 281 0.77 14.96 -1.77
CA GLU A 281 1.72 13.86 -1.93
C GLU A 281 2.63 13.78 -0.70
N ASP A 282 3.19 12.60 -0.44
CA ASP A 282 4.14 12.41 0.65
C ASP A 282 5.61 12.32 0.19
N ARG A 283 5.82 12.05 -1.10
CA ARG A 283 7.13 11.84 -1.72
C ARG A 283 7.56 13.06 -2.53
N LEU A 284 8.59 13.76 -2.05
CA LEU A 284 9.12 14.97 -2.70
C LEU A 284 9.58 14.72 -4.15
N ALA A 285 10.17 13.55 -4.42
CA ALA A 285 10.60 13.18 -5.78
C ALA A 285 9.43 13.20 -6.78
N THR A 286 8.22 12.81 -6.37
CA THR A 286 7.03 12.86 -7.22
C THR A 286 6.64 14.30 -7.52
N LEU A 287 6.63 15.18 -6.52
CA LEU A 287 6.33 16.60 -6.71
C LEU A 287 7.35 17.26 -7.66
N LYS A 288 8.64 16.94 -7.53
CA LYS A 288 9.69 17.39 -8.45
C LYS A 288 9.44 16.94 -9.89
N ASN A 289 8.92 15.73 -10.10
CA ASN A 289 8.56 15.26 -11.43
C ASN A 289 7.36 16.03 -12.00
N VAL A 290 6.40 16.43 -11.17
CA VAL A 290 5.29 17.30 -11.58
C VAL A 290 5.79 18.71 -11.95
N ILE A 291 6.75 19.26 -11.21
CA ILE A 291 7.35 20.58 -11.50
C ILE A 291 8.08 20.61 -12.85
N LYS A 292 8.70 19.49 -13.26
CA LYS A 292 9.39 19.38 -14.56
C LYS A 292 8.44 19.46 -15.76
N GLU A 293 7.13 19.45 -15.55
CA GLU A 293 6.11 19.38 -16.58
C GLU A 293 5.32 20.70 -16.65
N PRO A 294 5.67 21.63 -17.55
CA PRO A 294 5.03 22.96 -17.61
C PRO A 294 3.51 22.90 -17.80
N ALA A 295 3.01 21.83 -18.43
CA ALA A 295 1.58 21.59 -18.59
C ALA A 295 0.83 21.42 -17.26
N LEU A 296 1.53 21.23 -16.14
CA LEU A 296 1.00 21.05 -14.79
C LEU A 296 1.27 22.27 -13.87
N ASP A 297 1.63 23.43 -14.42
CA ASP A 297 1.86 24.66 -13.64
C ASP A 297 0.63 25.18 -12.89
N LYS A 298 -0.57 24.77 -13.30
CA LYS A 298 -1.84 25.12 -12.63
C LYS A 298 -2.08 24.37 -11.32
N TRP A 299 -1.32 23.30 -11.06
CA TRP A 299 -1.49 22.49 -9.86
C TRP A 299 -0.76 23.13 -8.67
N ASN A 300 -1.50 23.38 -7.60
CA ASN A 300 -0.95 23.68 -6.29
C ASN A 300 -0.39 22.37 -5.71
N LEU A 301 0.88 22.36 -5.32
CA LEU A 301 1.59 21.16 -4.89
C LEU A 301 1.82 21.19 -3.39
N TYR A 302 1.43 20.11 -2.71
CA TYR A 302 1.55 19.97 -1.28
C TYR A 302 2.38 18.75 -0.91
N LEU A 303 3.38 18.94 -0.06
CA LEU A 303 4.07 17.86 0.63
C LEU A 303 3.52 17.76 2.05
N VAL A 304 2.99 16.60 2.41
CA VAL A 304 2.48 16.37 3.78
C VAL A 304 3.61 16.23 4.78
N THR A 305 3.45 16.73 6.01
CA THR A 305 4.52 16.67 7.04
C THR A 305 4.53 15.39 7.87
N TRP A 306 3.55 14.50 7.70
CA TRP A 306 3.34 13.30 8.53
C TRP A 306 3.58 11.96 7.81
N GLY A 307 3.68 11.97 6.48
CA GLY A 307 3.85 10.77 5.66
C GLY A 307 5.24 10.15 5.78
N TYR A 308 5.70 9.45 4.74
CA TYR A 308 6.97 8.73 4.80
C TYR A 308 8.19 9.58 4.40
N ASN A 309 8.06 10.90 4.22
CA ASN A 309 9.21 11.75 3.96
C ASN A 309 10.12 11.94 5.18
N THR A 310 11.39 12.15 4.88
CA THR A 310 12.42 12.48 5.87
C THR A 310 12.43 13.97 6.22
N GLN A 311 13.06 14.31 7.35
CA GLN A 311 13.29 15.71 7.72
C GLN A 311 14.06 16.48 6.64
N LYS A 312 15.07 15.85 6.05
CA LYS A 312 15.86 16.42 4.95
C LYS A 312 14.99 16.73 3.73
N GLU A 313 14.05 15.86 3.38
CA GLU A 313 13.12 16.12 2.27
C GLU A 313 12.15 17.26 2.58
N ARG A 314 11.70 17.43 3.83
CA ARG A 314 10.88 18.59 4.21
C ARG A 314 11.66 19.90 4.10
N GLU A 315 12.88 19.95 4.61
CA GLU A 315 13.77 21.11 4.49
C GLU A 315 14.07 21.44 3.02
N GLU A 316 14.29 20.42 2.19
CA GLU A 316 14.45 20.62 0.75
C GLU A 316 13.17 21.13 0.09
N ALA A 317 12.00 20.65 0.50
CA ALA A 317 10.71 21.10 -0.02
C ALA A 317 10.42 22.57 0.31
N GLU A 318 10.77 23.05 1.51
CA GLU A 318 10.65 24.46 1.90
C GLU A 318 11.47 25.40 1.00
N ALA A 319 12.61 24.90 0.49
CA ALA A 319 13.45 25.65 -0.44
C ALA A 319 12.89 25.68 -1.88
N ILE A 320 11.81 24.95 -2.18
CA ILE A 320 11.19 24.89 -3.52
C ILE A 320 9.92 25.77 -3.51
N PRO A 321 9.92 26.95 -4.17
CA PRO A 321 8.79 27.89 -4.12
C PRO A 321 7.44 27.34 -4.59
N ARG A 322 7.46 26.29 -5.42
CA ARG A 322 6.25 25.62 -5.95
C ARG A 322 5.63 24.61 -5.01
N VAL A 323 6.32 24.19 -3.95
CA VAL A 323 5.84 23.17 -3.01
C VAL A 323 5.46 23.84 -1.70
N GLN A 324 4.28 23.52 -1.19
CA GLN A 324 3.83 23.96 0.14
C GLN A 324 3.88 22.77 1.09
N LEU A 325 4.51 22.93 2.25
CA LEU A 325 4.31 21.98 3.33
C LEU A 325 2.90 22.13 3.89
N ILE A 326 2.23 21.01 4.15
CA ILE A 326 0.91 21.00 4.79
C ILE A 326 0.93 20.03 5.97
N ASP A 327 0.43 20.50 7.11
CA ASP A 327 0.23 19.66 8.29
C ASP A 327 -1.17 19.03 8.30
N LEU A 328 -1.35 18.05 9.17
CA LEU A 328 -2.55 17.23 9.20
C LEU A 328 -3.82 18.02 9.57
N PRO A 329 -3.79 18.96 10.55
CA PRO A 329 -4.89 19.89 10.80
C PRO A 329 -5.27 20.75 9.59
N ASP A 330 -4.29 21.34 8.90
CA ASP A 330 -4.53 22.21 7.75
C ASP A 330 -5.05 21.42 6.55
N PHE A 331 -4.50 20.22 6.29
CA PHE A 331 -5.03 19.30 5.29
C PHE A 331 -6.50 18.96 5.56
N SER A 332 -6.81 18.57 6.81
CA SER A 332 -8.17 18.20 7.20
C SER A 332 -9.14 19.38 7.12
N ARG A 333 -8.67 20.62 7.31
CA ARG A 333 -9.49 21.84 7.18
C ARG A 333 -9.69 22.23 5.72
N GLN A 334 -8.66 22.10 4.89
CA GLN A 334 -8.73 22.46 3.46
C GLN A 334 -9.60 21.50 2.66
N LEU A 335 -9.59 20.20 3.01
CA LEU A 335 -10.36 19.19 2.28
C LEU A 335 -11.86 19.17 2.61
N LYS A 336 -12.29 19.66 3.79
CA LYS A 336 -13.70 19.68 4.23
C LYS A 336 -14.50 20.78 3.56
#